data_AF-A0A1H4GFK2-F1
#
_entry.id   AF-A0A1H4GFK2-F1
#
_cell.length_a   1.000
_cell.length_b   1.000
_cell.length_c   1.000
_cell.angle_alpha   90.00
_cell.angle_beta   90.00
_cell.angle_gamma   90.00
#
_symmetry.space_group_name_H-M   'P 1'
#
loop_
_entity.id
_entity.type
_entity.pdbx_description
1 polymer ?
#
loop_
_entity_poly.entity_id
_entity_poly.type
_entity_poly.pdbx_seq_one_letter_code
_entity_poly.pdbx_strand_id
1 'polypeptide(L)' 'MEEQQTRQGEDSKPLLKRLREAVFPVKPDDKPIVKVSKNIGFAMFLILFSCVSLVLAAAISFAL' A
#
# COMPACT_ATOMS: atom_id res chain seq x y z
N MET A 1 -9.83 11.39 27.62
CA MET A 1 -10.56 10.92 26.41
C MET A 1 -9.78 11.32 25.16
N GLU A 2 -8.51 10.95 25.09
CA GLU A 2 -7.59 11.43 24.04
C GLU A 2 -7.31 10.37 22.96
N GLU A 3 -7.84 9.15 23.13
CA GLU A 3 -7.57 8.01 22.23
C GLU A 3 -8.50 7.95 21.00
N GLN A 4 -9.59 8.75 20.96
CA GLN A 4 -10.57 8.69 19.87
C GLN A 4 -10.27 9.61 18.68
N GLN A 5 -9.41 10.63 18.84
CA GLN A 5 -9.20 11.64 17.79
C GLN A 5 -8.25 11.17 16.68
N THR A 6 -7.38 10.18 16.95
CA THR A 6 -6.46 9.61 15.95
C THR A 6 -7.18 8.76 14.89
N ARG A 7 -8.35 8.18 15.21
CA ARG A 7 -9.03 7.21 14.33
C ARG A 7 -9.88 7.86 13.22
N GLN A 8 -10.44 9.05 13.46
CA GLN A 8 -11.36 9.69 12.49
C GLN A 8 -10.66 10.35 11.30
N GLY A 9 -9.45 10.87 11.46
CA GLY A 9 -8.67 11.47 10.36
C GLY A 9 -8.04 10.44 9.41
N GLU A 10 -7.93 9.20 9.87
CA GLU A 10 -7.27 8.13 9.15
C GLU A 10 -8.26 7.42 8.20
N ASP A 11 -9.54 7.31 8.59
CA ASP A 11 -10.63 6.72 7.76
C ASP A 11 -11.05 7.56 6.55
N SER A 12 -10.75 8.85 6.57
CA SER A 12 -10.98 9.72 5.41
C SER A 12 -9.90 9.56 4.32
N LYS A 13 -8.80 8.84 4.59
CA LYS A 13 -7.76 8.59 3.58
C LYS A 13 -8.18 7.40 2.71
N PRO A 14 -8.06 7.51 1.37
CA PRO A 14 -8.36 6.40 0.47
C PRO A 14 -7.50 5.18 0.84
N LEU A 15 -8.07 3.98 0.74
CA LEU A 15 -7.45 2.72 1.19
C LEU A 15 -6.03 2.53 0.62
N LEU A 16 -5.81 2.90 -0.64
CA LEU A 16 -4.49 2.84 -1.27
C LEU A 16 -3.45 3.75 -0.60
N LYS A 17 -3.87 4.89 -0.06
CA LYS A 17 -2.99 5.82 0.65
C LYS A 17 -2.64 5.29 2.04
N ARG A 18 -3.59 4.67 2.76
CA ARG A 18 -3.32 3.97 4.03
C ARG A 18 -2.38 2.79 3.81
N LEU A 19 -2.62 1.98 2.78
CA LEU A 19 -1.75 0.85 2.42
C LEU A 19 -0.34 1.33 2.07
N ARG A 20 -0.22 2.40 1.27
CA ARG A 20 1.07 2.99 0.93
C ARG A 20 1.80 3.51 2.16
N GLU A 21 1.12 4.22 3.06
CA GLU A 21 1.71 4.73 4.30
C GLU A 21 2.16 3.60 5.24
N ALA A 22 1.43 2.47 5.28
CA ALA A 22 1.77 1.30 6.08
C ALA A 22 2.98 0.52 5.52
N VAL A 23 3.05 0.32 4.19
CA VAL A 23 4.10 -0.49 3.56
C VAL A 23 5.36 0.32 3.28
N PHE A 24 5.22 1.56 2.79
CA PHE A 24 6.32 2.46 2.48
C PHE A 24 6.03 3.87 3.02
N PRO A 25 6.20 4.11 4.33
CA PRO A 25 5.98 5.42 4.93
C PRO A 25 6.94 6.45 4.34
N VAL A 26 6.41 7.43 3.62
CA VAL A 26 7.16 8.55 3.06
C VAL A 26 7.13 9.68 4.07
N LYS A 27 8.29 9.99 4.68
CA LYS A 27 8.40 11.11 5.61
C LYS A 27 8.74 12.39 4.82
N PRO A 28 8.25 13.56 5.24
CA PRO A 28 8.59 14.83 4.59
C PRO A 28 10.08 15.18 4.69
N ASP A 29 10.78 14.60 5.67
CA ASP A 29 12.23 14.75 5.90
C ASP A 29 13.09 13.82 5.01
N ASP A 30 12.46 12.90 4.26
CA ASP A 30 13.19 11.98 3.38
C ASP A 30 13.83 12.75 2.22
N LYS A 31 15.12 12.50 1.97
CA LYS A 31 15.81 12.99 0.77
C LYS A 31 15.00 12.66 -0.49
N PRO A 32 14.96 13.54 -1.51
CA PRO A 32 14.13 13.35 -2.70
C PRO A 32 14.38 11.99 -3.40
N ILE A 33 15.62 11.50 -3.36
CA ILE A 33 16.01 10.18 -3.87
C ILE A 33 15.31 9.03 -3.12
N VAL A 34 15.25 9.11 -1.79
CA VAL A 34 14.60 8.10 -0.94
C VAL A 34 13.10 8.10 -1.20
N LYS A 35 12.49 9.28 -1.38
CA LYS A 35 11.07 9.42 -1.72
C LYS A 35 10.71 8.77 -3.06
N VAL A 36 11.55 8.93 -4.08
CA VAL A 36 11.38 8.27 -5.39
C VAL A 36 11.54 6.75 -5.27
N SER A 37 12.56 6.27 -4.54
CA SER A 37 12.78 4.84 -4.35
C SER A 37 11.59 4.14 -3.67
N LYS A 38 10.98 4.78 -2.66
CA LYS A 38 9.78 4.28 -1.97
C LYS A 38 8.56 4.25 -2.90
N ASN A 39 8.43 5.21 -3.81
CA ASN A 39 7.36 5.23 -4.80
C ASN A 39 7.51 4.08 -5.83
N ILE A 40 8.74 3.82 -6.28
CA ILE A 40 9.06 2.71 -7.18
C ILE A 40 8.83 1.37 -6.48
N GLY A 41 9.25 1.24 -5.21
CA GLY A 41 9.01 0.04 -4.40
C GLY A 41 7.52 -0.26 -4.23
N PHE A 42 6.71 0.76 -3.98
CA PHE A 42 5.26 0.60 -3.90
C PHE A 42 4.63 0.21 -5.26
N ALA A 43 5.12 0.77 -6.37
CA ALA A 43 4.67 0.37 -7.71
C ALA A 43 5.01 -1.10 -8.01
N MET A 44 6.23 -1.54 -7.69
CA MET A 44 6.64 -2.95 -7.81
C MET A 44 5.81 -3.88 -6.95
N PHE A 45 5.49 -3.47 -5.70
CA PHE A 45 4.60 -4.23 -4.83
C PHE A 45 3.21 -4.44 -5.46
N LEU A 46 2.61 -3.39 -6.02
CA LEU A 46 1.30 -3.51 -6.67
C LEU A 46 1.33 -4.43 -7.90
N ILE A 47 2.41 -4.39 -8.69
CA ILE A 47 2.58 -5.29 -9.84
C ILE A 47 2.66 -6.74 -9.38
N LEU A 48 3.49 -7.04 -8.37
CA LEU A 48 3.62 -8.40 -7.84
C LEU A 48 2.32 -8.88 -7.20
N PHE A 49 1.66 -8.03 -6.42
CA PHE A 49 0.38 -8.35 -5.79
C PHE A 49 -0.70 -8.67 -6.85
N SER A 50 -0.77 -7.87 -7.92
CA SER A 50 -1.65 -8.14 -9.06
C SER A 50 -1.32 -9.46 -9.74
N CYS A 51 -0.04 -9.73 -10.00
CA CYS A 51 0.40 -10.95 -10.66
C CYS A 51 0.05 -12.19 -9.83
N VAL A 52 0.35 -12.18 -8.53
CA VAL A 52 0.00 -13.26 -7.60
C VAL A 52 -1.50 -13.46 -7.53
N SER A 53 -2.27 -12.37 -7.44
CA SER A 53 -3.75 -12.45 -7.42
C SER A 53 -4.30 -13.08 -8.71
N LEU A 54 -3.73 -12.73 -9.87
CA LEU A 54 -4.13 -13.30 -11.16
C LEU A 54 -3.79 -14.79 -11.25
N VAL A 55 -2.59 -15.18 -10.80
CA VAL A 55 -2.16 -16.58 -10.75
C VAL A 55 -3.04 -17.39 -9.82
N LEU A 56 -3.39 -16.86 -8.64
CA LEU A 56 -4.35 -17.52 -7.73
C LEU A 56 -5.72 -17.67 -8.38
N ALA A 57 -6.25 -16.61 -9.01
CA ALA A 57 -7.55 -16.67 -9.67
C ALA A 57 -7.57 -17.72 -10.79
N ALA A 58 -6.51 -17.77 -11.61
CA ALA A 58 -6.34 -18.77 -12.64
C ALA A 58 -6.24 -20.20 -12.07
N ALA A 59 -5.45 -20.38 -10.99
CA ALA A 59 -5.29 -21.68 -10.32
C ALA A 59 -6.62 -22.19 -9.75
N ILE A 60 -7.40 -21.31 -9.11
CA ILE A 60 -8.73 -21.66 -8.59
C ILE A 60 -9.68 -22.01 -9.75
N SER A 61 -9.62 -21.29 -10.86
CA SER A 61 -10.45 -21.55 -12.04
C SER A 61 -10.11 -22.87 -12.73
N PHE A 62 -8.86 -23.33 -12.64
CA PHE A 62 -8.42 -24.65 -13.12
C PHE A 62 -8.72 -25.78 -12.13
N ALA A 63 -8.89 -25.46 -10.84
CA ALA A 63 -9.16 -26.44 -9.79
C ALA A 63 -10.65 -26.77 -9.62
N LEU A 64 -11.55 -25.89 -10.08
CA LEU A 64 -12.99 -26.09 -10.17
C LEU A 64 -13.37 -26.79 -11.48
#